data_AF-A0A3B9X226-F1
#
_entry.id   AF-A0A3B9X226-F1
#
_cell.length_a   1.000
_cell.length_b   1.000
_cell.length_c   1.000
_cell.angle_alpha   90.00
_cell.angle_beta   90.00
_cell.angle_gamma   90.00
#
_symmetry.space_group_name_H-M   'P 1'
#
loop_
_entity.id
_entity.type
_entity.pdbx_description
1 polymer ?
#
loop_
_entity_poly.entity_id
_entity_poly.type
_entity_poly.pdbx_seq_one_letter_code
_entity_poly.pdbx_strand_id
1 'polypeptide(L)'
;MNKLLSLLLSIASLFLLFLENGLAQTALFKDGILTIPHAAVTGEQGVDYFSDVQLQANSTGGFDLVAADQQGLVNVESIAVNVMKSLPIQVAVVVTGYKSVPCVKLLEPGVFF
;
A
#
# COMPACT_ATOMS: atom_id res chain seq x y z
N MET A 1 15.69 -0.29 41.96
CA MET A 1 15.35 -0.06 40.54
C MET A 1 15.90 1.31 40.13
N ASN A 2 16.91 1.37 39.25
CA ASN A 2 17.58 2.63 38.93
C ASN A 2 16.60 3.58 38.23
N LYS A 3 16.40 4.79 38.79
CA LYS A 3 15.49 5.81 38.22
C LYS A 3 15.81 6.12 36.75
N LEU A 4 17.09 6.04 36.38
CA LEU A 4 17.55 6.17 35.00
C LEU A 4 17.02 5.06 34.07
N LEU A 5 16.99 3.81 34.55
CA LEU A 5 16.48 2.67 33.79
C LEU A 5 14.96 2.79 33.58
N SER A 6 14.23 3.24 34.62
CA SER A 6 12.80 3.52 34.53
C SER A 6 12.48 4.65 33.54
N LEU A 7 13.33 5.69 33.49
CA LEU A 7 13.17 6.81 32.57
C LEU A 7 13.40 6.35 31.12
N LEU A 8 14.45 5.57 30.86
CA LEU A 8 14.76 5.02 29.53
C LEU A 8 13.65 4.10 29.01
N LEU A 9 13.09 3.24 29.87
CA LEU A 9 11.96 2.39 29.53
C LEU A 9 10.69 3.19 29.18
N SER A 10 10.45 4.30 29.89
CA SER A 10 9.31 5.18 29.62
C SER A 10 9.45 5.91 28.28
N ILE A 11 10.65 6.40 27.96
CA ILE A 11 10.95 7.07 26.69
C ILE A 11 10.84 6.09 25.51
N ALA A 12 11.35 4.87 25.67
CA ALA A 12 11.23 3.82 24.65
C ALA A 12 9.76 3.44 24.38
N SER A 13 8.94 3.34 25.44
CA SER A 13 7.50 3.08 25.31
C SER A 13 6.76 4.19 24.55
N LEU A 14 7.13 5.45 24.80
CA LEU A 14 6.54 6.59 24.10
C LEU A 14 6.91 6.64 22.61
N PHE A 15 8.12 6.20 22.26
CA PHE A 15 8.56 6.09 20.86
C PHE A 15 7.80 5.02 20.07
N LEU A 16 7.37 3.94 20.73
CA LEU A 16 6.62 2.85 20.10
C LEU A 16 5.21 3.28 19.66
N LEU A 17 4.61 4.27 20.32
CA LEU A 17 3.28 4.79 19.97
C LEU A 17 3.25 5.61 18.67
N PHE A 18 4.40 6.10 18.19
CA PHE A 18 4.47 6.87 16.93
C PHE A 18 4.64 5.98 15.68
N LEU A 19 4.94 4.69 15.86
CA LEU A 19 5.16 3.74 14.75
C LEU A 19 3.84 3.20 14.14
N GLU A 20 2.68 3.42 14.77
CA GLU A 20 1.40 2.83 14.33
C GLU A 20 0.71 3.54 13.15
N ASN A 21 1.28 4.62 12.60
CA ASN A 21 0.76 5.25 11.38
C ASN A 21 1.26 4.56 10.08
N GLY A 22 1.58 3.27 10.18
CA GLY A 22 2.14 2.47 9.09
C GLY A 22 1.16 2.25 7.94
N LEU A 23 1.23 3.14 6.95
CA LEU A 23 1.15 2.83 5.51
C LEU A 23 -0.22 2.49 4.91
N ALA A 24 -1.32 3.02 5.43
CA ALA A 24 -2.51 3.22 4.60
C ALA A 24 -2.41 4.61 3.95
N GLN A 25 -2.13 4.68 2.64
CA GLN A 25 -2.24 5.94 1.91
C GLN A 25 -3.72 6.35 1.89
N THR A 26 -4.05 7.37 2.69
CA THR A 26 -5.42 7.83 2.89
C THR A 26 -5.91 8.60 1.67
N ALA A 27 -7.19 8.40 1.33
CA ALA A 27 -7.86 9.23 0.34
C ALA A 27 -7.91 10.69 0.81
N LEU A 28 -7.46 11.62 -0.03
CA LEU A 28 -7.31 13.02 0.32
C LEU A 28 -8.22 13.89 -0.54
N PHE A 29 -9.08 14.69 0.10
CA PHE A 29 -9.87 15.70 -0.58
C PHE A 29 -9.22 17.07 -0.41
N LYS A 30 -8.78 17.68 -1.51
CA LYS A 30 -8.13 18.99 -1.50
C LYS A 30 -8.40 19.72 -2.81
N ASP A 31 -8.64 21.03 -2.71
CA ASP A 31 -8.87 21.92 -3.85
C ASP A 31 -10.00 21.42 -4.78
N GLY A 32 -11.02 20.79 -4.20
CA GLY A 32 -12.15 20.23 -4.93
C GLY A 32 -11.91 18.86 -5.56
N ILE A 33 -10.71 18.28 -5.43
CA ILE A 33 -10.35 16.97 -5.99
C ILE A 33 -10.19 15.96 -4.86
N LEU A 34 -10.92 14.84 -4.93
CA LEU A 34 -10.74 13.65 -4.11
C LEU A 34 -9.73 12.74 -4.82
N THR A 35 -8.56 12.57 -4.21
CA THR A 35 -7.53 11.64 -4.68
C THR A 35 -7.59 10.36 -3.86
N ILE A 36 -7.81 9.23 -4.52
CA ILE A 36 -7.84 7.89 -3.93
C ILE A 36 -6.61 7.13 -4.41
N PRO A 37 -5.66 6.80 -3.52
CA PRO A 37 -4.40 6.15 -3.90
C PRO A 37 -4.58 4.81 -4.59
N HIS A 38 -5.52 3.98 -4.11
CA HIS A 38 -5.85 2.69 -4.69
C HIS A 38 -7.37 2.46 -4.67
N ALA A 39 -7.93 2.02 -5.80
CA ALA A 39 -9.34 1.73 -5.92
C ALA A 39 -9.57 0.40 -6.64
N ALA A 40 -10.61 -0.33 -6.22
CA ALA A 40 -11.14 -1.49 -6.91
C ALA A 40 -12.57 -1.17 -7.36
N VAL A 41 -12.84 -1.33 -8.65
CA VAL A 41 -14.15 -1.06 -9.25
C VAL A 41 -14.77 -2.39 -9.67
N THR A 42 -15.89 -2.73 -9.06
CA THR A 42 -16.65 -3.94 -9.41
C THR A 42 -17.60 -3.63 -10.57
N GLY A 43 -17.40 -4.28 -11.72
CA GLY A 43 -18.28 -4.25 -12.88
C GLY A 43 -18.90 -5.62 -13.18
N GLU A 44 -19.65 -5.73 -14.27
CA GLU A 44 -20.32 -6.98 -14.68
C GLU A 44 -19.31 -8.10 -15.03
N GLN A 45 -18.11 -7.74 -15.51
CA GLN A 45 -17.09 -8.70 -15.96
C GLN A 45 -16.02 -9.01 -14.89
N GLY A 46 -16.13 -8.43 -13.69
CA GLY A 46 -15.16 -8.65 -12.61
C GLY A 46 -14.76 -7.36 -11.90
N VAL A 47 -13.56 -7.38 -11.30
CA VAL A 47 -13.01 -6.27 -10.54
C VAL A 47 -11.81 -5.70 -11.28
N ASP A 48 -11.86 -4.41 -11.60
CA ASP A 48 -10.75 -3.63 -12.14
C ASP A 48 -10.06 -2.85 -11.05
N TYR A 49 -8.73 -2.71 -11.14
CA TYR A 49 -7.92 -2.05 -10.13
C TYR A 49 -7.29 -0.79 -10.72
N PHE A 50 -7.21 0.27 -9.92
CA PHE A 50 -6.67 1.56 -10.31
C PHE A 50 -5.79 2.15 -9.21
N SER A 51 -4.82 2.98 -9.59
CA SER A 51 -4.10 3.87 -8.70
C SER A 51 -4.35 5.33 -9.07
N ASP A 52 -4.06 6.23 -8.13
CA ASP A 52 -4.06 7.68 -8.35
C ASP A 52 -5.38 8.19 -8.93
N VAL A 53 -6.50 7.64 -8.44
CA VAL A 53 -7.83 8.00 -8.92
C VAL A 53 -8.17 9.42 -8.45
N GLN A 54 -8.42 10.31 -9.40
CA GLN A 54 -8.77 11.70 -9.14
C GLN A 54 -10.22 11.96 -9.53
N LEU A 55 -10.98 12.42 -8.55
CA LEU A 55 -12.41 12.67 -8.64
C LEU A 55 -12.68 14.16 -8.34
N GLN A 56 -13.17 14.91 -9.32
CA GLN A 56 -13.50 16.33 -9.15
C GLN A 56 -14.92 16.47 -8.58
N ALA A 57 -15.07 17.17 -7.47
CA ALA A 57 -16.38 17.50 -6.93
C ALA A 57 -17.14 18.38 -7.92
N ASN A 58 -18.39 18.02 -8.20
CA ASN A 58 -19.26 18.72 -9.14
C ASN A 58 -20.35 19.53 -8.42
N SER A 59 -21.08 20.36 -9.17
CA SER A 59 -22.11 21.25 -8.60
C SER A 59 -23.36 20.52 -8.11
N THR A 60 -23.52 19.22 -8.40
CA THR A 60 -24.67 18.42 -7.98
C THR A 60 -24.42 17.66 -6.67
N GLY A 61 -23.25 17.87 -6.05
CA GLY A 61 -22.86 17.21 -4.80
C GLY A 61 -22.24 15.83 -5.01
N GLY A 62 -21.93 15.45 -6.25
CA GLY A 62 -21.22 14.23 -6.61
C GLY A 62 -19.78 14.50 -7.04
N PHE A 63 -19.20 13.50 -7.69
CA PHE A 63 -17.84 13.56 -8.23
C PHE A 63 -17.81 13.07 -9.68
N ASP A 64 -17.02 13.75 -10.51
CA ASP A 64 -16.72 13.34 -11.88
C ASP A 64 -15.29 12.81 -11.95
N LEU A 65 -15.06 11.73 -12.70
CA LEU A 65 -13.73 11.16 -12.89
C LEU A 65 -12.86 12.08 -13.75
N VAL A 66 -11.70 12.48 -13.22
CA VAL A 66 -10.71 13.29 -13.94
C VAL A 66 -9.61 12.40 -14.53
N ALA A 67 -9.06 11.52 -13.70
CA ALA A 67 -7.96 10.64 -14.07
C ALA A 67 -7.97 9.37 -13.20
N ALA A 68 -7.46 8.27 -13.74
CA ALA A 68 -7.17 7.06 -13.00
C ALA A 68 -6.14 6.24 -13.80
N ASP A 69 -5.13 5.71 -13.11
CA ASP A 69 -4.15 4.83 -13.70
C ASP A 69 -4.60 3.39 -13.51
N GLN A 70 -4.99 2.71 -14.60
CA GLN A 70 -5.37 1.31 -14.53
C GLN A 70 -4.17 0.47 -14.09
N GLN A 71 -4.41 -0.40 -13.11
CA GLN A 71 -3.44 -1.33 -12.56
C GLN A 71 -3.77 -2.75 -13.02
N GLY A 72 -2.74 -3.47 -13.46
CA GLY A 72 -2.90 -4.82 -13.94
C GLY A 72 -2.86 -5.81 -12.78
N LEU A 73 -3.82 -6.74 -12.75
CA LEU A 73 -3.67 -7.92 -11.92
C LEU A 73 -2.53 -8.80 -12.47
N VAL A 74 -1.70 -9.28 -11.55
CA VAL A 74 -0.69 -10.30 -11.83
C VAL A 74 -1.18 -11.67 -11.39
N ASN A 75 -0.94 -12.65 -12.23
CA ASN A 75 -1.02 -14.03 -11.81
C ASN A 75 0.31 -14.41 -11.20
N VAL A 76 0.29 -14.78 -9.92
CA VAL A 76 1.44 -15.35 -9.23
C VAL A 76 1.48 -16.83 -9.55
N GLU A 77 2.56 -17.26 -10.20
CA GLU A 77 2.79 -18.66 -10.53
C GLU A 77 3.52 -19.37 -9.39
N SER A 78 4.52 -18.72 -8.79
CA SER A 78 5.26 -19.29 -7.66
C SER A 78 5.79 -18.23 -6.71
N ILE A 79 5.92 -18.62 -5.44
CA ILE A 79 6.56 -17.85 -4.37
C ILE A 79 7.63 -18.73 -3.75
N ALA A 80 8.89 -18.28 -3.77
CA ALA A 80 9.99 -18.94 -3.11
C ALA A 80 10.50 -18.07 -1.96
N VAL A 81 10.53 -18.64 -0.75
CA VAL A 81 11.06 -17.98 0.45
C VAL A 81 12.35 -18.68 0.85
N ASN A 82 13.47 -17.98 0.73
CA ASN A 82 14.78 -18.46 1.13
C ASN A 82 15.16 -17.82 2.47
N VAL A 83 15.29 -18.66 3.50
CA VAL A 83 15.77 -18.24 4.82
C VAL A 83 17.21 -18.69 4.96
N MET A 84 18.14 -17.73 4.97
CA MET A 84 19.55 -18.00 5.13
C MET A 84 19.91 -18.01 6.61
N LYS A 85 20.62 -19.06 7.04
CA LYS A 85 21.12 -19.19 8.41
C LYS A 85 22.35 -18.30 8.62
N SER A 86 22.16 -16.99 8.58
CA SER A 86 23.17 -15.96 8.83
C SER A 86 22.84 -15.16 10.10
N LEU A 87 23.80 -14.37 10.58
CA LEU A 87 23.57 -13.35 11.60
C LEU A 87 24.00 -11.99 11.04
N PRO A 88 23.04 -11.05 10.82
CA PRO A 88 21.60 -11.19 11.05
C PRO A 88 20.93 -12.20 10.11
N ILE A 89 19.76 -12.72 10.51
CA ILE A 89 18.96 -13.63 9.67
C ILE A 89 18.60 -12.89 8.38
N GLN A 90 18.90 -13.50 7.24
CA GLN A 90 18.54 -12.95 5.93
C GLN A 90 17.39 -13.75 5.35
N VAL A 91 16.36 -13.05 4.88
CA VAL A 91 15.19 -13.63 4.21
C VAL A 91 15.10 -13.02 2.82
N ALA A 92 15.07 -13.86 1.79
CA ALA A 92 14.83 -13.44 0.41
C ALA A 92 13.52 -14.06 -0.08
N VAL A 93 12.63 -13.21 -0.61
CA VAL A 93 11.36 -13.64 -1.21
C VAL A 93 11.43 -13.37 -2.69
N VAL A 94 11.19 -14.41 -3.50
CA VAL A 94 11.11 -14.31 -4.95
C VAL A 94 9.69 -14.68 -5.36
N VAL A 95 9.03 -13.78 -6.07
CA VAL A 95 7.69 -13.99 -6.64
C VAL A 95 7.84 -14.04 -8.16
N THR A 96 7.42 -15.14 -8.76
CA THR A 96 7.42 -15.33 -10.22
C THR A 96 5.98 -15.44 -10.70
N GLY A 97 5.68 -14.84 -11.85
CA GLY A 97 4.34 -14.83 -12.41
C GLY A 97 4.29 -14.11 -13.75
N TYR A 98 3.08 -13.86 -14.23
CA TYR A 98 2.83 -13.18 -15.49
C TYR A 98 1.78 -12.09 -15.35
N LYS A 99 1.91 -11.05 -16.17
CA LYS A 99 0.89 -10.01 -16.33
C LYS A 99 -0.12 -10.49 -17.36
N SER A 100 -1.41 -10.39 -17.05
CA SER A 100 -2.46 -10.66 -18.04
C SER A 100 -2.43 -9.64 -19.19
N VAL A 101 -1.90 -8.43 -18.94
CA VAL A 101 -1.73 -7.37 -19.96
C VAL A 101 -0.32 -6.77 -19.83
N PRO A 102 0.49 -6.75 -20.91
CA PRO A 102 1.91 -6.39 -20.83
C PRO A 102 2.16 -4.88 -20.59
N CYS A 103 1.23 -4.01 -20.97
CA CYS A 103 1.41 -2.55 -20.92
C CYS A 103 1.04 -1.92 -19.57
N VAL A 104 0.62 -2.71 -18.58
CA VAL A 104 0.08 -2.18 -17.32
C VAL A 104 1.14 -2.21 -16.23
N LYS A 105 1.20 -1.15 -15.43
CA LYS A 105 2.07 -1.08 -14.24
C LYS A 105 1.55 -2.06 -13.17
N LEU A 106 2.48 -2.49 -12.32
CA LEU A 106 2.16 -3.32 -11.16
C LEU A 106 2.06 -2.42 -9.94
N LEU A 107 1.17 -2.78 -9.03
CA LEU A 107 1.21 -2.26 -7.67
C LEU A 107 2.54 -2.63 -7.02
N GLU A 108 3.11 -1.71 -6.25
CA GLU A 108 4.26 -2.03 -5.42
C GLU A 108 3.88 -3.17 -4.46
N PRO A 109 4.75 -4.19 -4.29
CA PRO A 109 4.50 -5.25 -3.32
C PRO A 109 4.38 -4.64 -1.92
N GLY A 110 3.29 -4.94 -1.21
CA GLY A 110 3.06 -4.53 0.18
C GLY A 110 3.94 -5.27 1.19
N VAL A 111 5.20 -5.56 0.85
CA VAL A 111 6.14 -6.24 1.75
C VAL A 111 6.90 -5.16 2.52
N PHE A 112 6.55 -4.98 3.78
CA PHE A 112 7.20 -4.03 4.70
C PHE A 112 8.08 -4.81 5.69
N PHE A 113 9.30 -4.32 5.95
CA PHE A 113 10.25 -4.88 6.92
C PHE A 113 10.36 -3.99 8.15
#